data_AF-A0A5J5FGE0-F1
#
_entry.id   AF-A0A5J5FGE0-F1
#
_cell.length_a   1.000
_cell.length_b   1.000
_cell.length_c   1.000
_cell.angle_alpha   90.00
_cell.angle_beta   90.00
_cell.angle_gamma   90.00
#
_symmetry.space_group_name_H-M   'P 1'
#
loop_
_entity.id
_entity.type
_entity.pdbx_description
1 polymer ?
#
loop_
_entity_poly.entity_id
_entity_poly.type
_entity_poly.pdbx_seq_one_letter_code
_entity_poly.pdbx_strand_id
1 'polypeptide(L)' 'MVNWVRGISAALLFIGLAFYLSWSILYDTWFDIGLYSFTIVLVVFGILGIMLTTIKDENETTA' A
#
# COMPACT_ATOMS: atom_id res chain seq x y z
N MET A 1 -8.54 -16.11 -8.68
CA MET A 1 -9.35 -14.87 -8.46
C MET A 1 -8.56 -13.78 -7.71
N VAL A 2 -7.21 -13.84 -7.71
CA VAL A 2 -6.29 -13.04 -6.90
C VAL A 2 -5.97 -11.66 -7.50
N ASN A 3 -6.17 -11.49 -8.81
CA ASN A 3 -5.76 -10.30 -9.56
C ASN A 3 -6.40 -9.00 -9.06
N TRP A 4 -7.64 -9.07 -8.55
CA TRP A 4 -8.35 -7.91 -8.01
C TRP A 4 -7.76 -7.44 -6.68
N VAL A 5 -7.46 -8.37 -5.76
CA VAL A 5 -6.82 -8.03 -4.48
C VAL A 5 -5.45 -7.44 -4.73
N ARG A 6 -4.64 -8.05 -5.62
CA ARG A 6 -3.32 -7.54 -5.97
C ARG A 6 -3.37 -6.14 -6.59
N GLY A 7 -4.35 -5.89 -7.46
CA GLY A 7 -4.59 -4.56 -8.05
C GLY A 7 -4.98 -3.51 -7.01
N ILE A 8 -5.89 -3.86 -6.09
CA ILE A 8 -6.29 -2.99 -4.98
C ILE A 8 -5.09 -2.68 -4.08
N SER A 9 -4.31 -3.68 -3.70
CA SER A 9 -3.13 -3.50 -2.85
C SER A 9 -2.06 -2.62 -3.51
N ALA A 10 -1.82 -2.78 -4.81
CA ALA A 10 -0.93 -1.89 -5.56
C ALA A 10 -1.47 -0.45 -5.61
N ALA A 11 -2.78 -0.27 -5.77
CA ALA A 11 -3.42 1.04 -5.73
C ALA A 11 -3.30 1.69 -4.34
N LEU A 12 -3.47 0.93 -3.25
CA LEU A 12 -3.26 1.42 -1.88
C LEU A 12 -1.84 1.93 -1.67
N LEU A 13 -0.83 1.20 -2.15
CA LEU A 13 0.56 1.66 -2.09
C LEU A 13 0.77 2.95 -2.87
N PHE A 14 0.29 2.98 -4.11
CA PHE A 14 0.46 4.13 -4.98
C PHE A 14 -0.22 5.38 -4.39
N ILE A 15 -1.46 5.25 -3.93
CA ILE A 15 -2.22 6.35 -3.33
C ILE A 15 -1.55 6.81 -2.03
N GLY A 16 -1.14 5.89 -1.15
CA GLY A 16 -0.46 6.24 0.10
C GLY A 16 0.83 7.02 -0.13
N LEU A 17 1.66 6.57 -1.09
CA LEU A 17 2.92 7.22 -1.41
C LEU A 17 2.71 8.55 -2.14
N ALA A 18 1.82 8.61 -3.13
CA ALA A 18 1.53 9.82 -3.88
C ALA A 18 0.90 10.89 -2.98
N PHE A 19 0.00 10.51 -2.08
CA PHE A 19 -0.60 11.41 -1.11
C PHE A 19 0.46 11.97 -0.15
N TYR A 20 1.31 11.11 0.41
CA TYR A 20 2.40 11.54 1.29
C TYR A 20 3.30 12.58 0.60
N LEU A 21 3.81 12.25 -0.59
CA LEU A 21 4.71 13.13 -1.34
C LEU A 21 4.04 14.44 -1.73
N SER A 22 2.81 14.38 -2.28
CA SER A 22 2.09 15.59 -2.71
C SER A 22 1.82 16.52 -1.53
N TRP A 23 1.41 15.95 -0.38
CA TRP A 23 1.10 16.73 0.81
C TRP A 23 2.36 17.32 1.45
N SER A 24 3.42 16.53 1.62
CA SER A 24 4.68 17.00 2.18
C SER A 24 5.35 18.06 1.31
N ILE A 25 5.24 17.99 -0.02
CA ILE A 25 5.76 19.04 -0.92
C ILE A 25 4.94 20.32 -0.80
N LEU A 26 3.60 20.23 -0.75
CA LEU A 26 2.74 21.40 -0.80
C LEU A 26 2.71 22.18 0.54
N TYR A 27 2.83 21.46 1.66
CA TYR A 27 2.67 22.03 3.00
C TYR A 27 3.93 21.96 3.87
N ASP A 28 5.05 21.46 3.34
CA ASP A 28 6.32 21.23 4.06
C ASP A 28 6.19 20.31 5.30
N THR A 29 5.16 19.46 5.30
CA THR A 29 4.82 18.58 6.42
C THR A 29 5.53 17.23 6.31
N TRP A 30 6.86 17.24 6.25
CA TRP A 30 7.65 16.01 6.12
C TRP A 30 7.61 15.15 7.37
N PHE A 31 7.45 15.74 8.55
CA PHE A 31 7.50 15.08 9.87
C PHE A 31 6.16 15.16 10.63
N ASP A 32 5.06 15.35 9.89
CA ASP A 32 3.74 15.49 10.49
C ASP A 32 3.16 14.12 10.89
N ILE A 33 2.87 13.97 12.18
CA ILE A 33 2.36 12.72 12.76
C ILE A 33 0.95 12.37 12.22
N GLY A 34 0.13 13.37 11.91
CA GLY A 34 -1.19 13.18 11.33
C GLY A 34 -1.10 12.63 9.92
N LEU A 35 -0.21 13.19 9.10
CA LEU A 35 0.06 12.70 7.75
C LEU A 35 0.58 11.24 7.78
N TYR A 36 1.50 10.93 8.69
CA TYR A 36 2.00 9.56 8.87
C TYR A 36 0.92 8.57 9.30
N SER A 37 0.04 8.97 10.22
CA SER A 37 -1.00 8.09 10.75
C SER A 37 -1.93 7.55 9.66
N PHE A 38 -2.18 8.35 8.63
CA PHE A 38 -3.01 7.96 7.49
C PHE A 38 -2.20 7.18 6.43
N THR A 39 -1.02 7.66 6.08
CA THR A 39 -0.21 7.07 5.01
C THR A 39 0.32 5.69 5.38
N ILE A 40 0.68 5.47 6.65
CA ILE A 40 1.22 4.17 7.08
C ILE A 40 0.18 3.06 7.00
N VAL A 41 -1.09 3.35 7.26
CA VAL A 41 -2.18 2.37 7.12
C VAL A 41 -2.28 1.95 5.66
N LEU A 42 -2.31 2.90 4.73
CA LEU A 42 -2.38 2.61 3.30
C LEU A 42 -1.18 1.77 2.81
N VAL A 43 0.03 2.14 3.25
CA VAL A 43 1.26 1.45 2.87
C VAL A 43 1.29 0.03 3.44
N VAL A 44 1.03 -0.13 4.74
CA VAL A 44 1.10 -1.45 5.40
C VAL A 44 0.07 -2.42 4.80
N PHE A 45 -1.18 -1.99 4.62
CA PHE A 45 -2.21 -2.84 4.00
C PHE A 45 -1.92 -3.13 2.52
N GLY A 46 -1.31 -2.18 1.80
CA GLY A 46 -0.83 -2.42 0.43
C GLY A 46 0.26 -3.49 0.38
N ILE A 47 1.27 -3.43 1.26
CA ILE A 47 2.35 -4.43 1.32
C ILE A 47 1.78 -5.80 1.69
N LEU A 48 1.00 -5.87 2.78
CA LEU A 48 0.44 -7.13 3.28
C LEU A 48 -0.48 -7.79 2.26
N GLY A 49 -1.30 -6.98 1.56
CA GLY A 49 -2.16 -7.50 0.50
C GLY A 49 -1.37 -8.09 -0.66
N ILE A 50 -0.29 -7.45 -1.11
CA ILE A 50 0.59 -8.03 -2.13
C ILE A 50 1.24 -9.32 -1.63
N MET A 51 1.81 -9.32 -0.43
CA MET A 51 2.44 -10.53 0.14
C MET A 51 1.47 -11.69 0.24
N LEU A 52 0.25 -11.46 0.73
CA LEU A 52 -0.77 -12.48 0.84
C LEU A 52 -1.15 -13.06 -0.53
N THR A 53 -1.25 -12.21 -1.56
CA THR A 53 -1.52 -12.68 -2.92
C THR A 53 -0.37 -13.49 -3.50
N THR A 54 0.88 -13.10 -3.26
CA THR A 54 2.06 -13.85 -3.70
C THR A 54 2.14 -15.23 -3.04
N ILE A 55 1.90 -15.32 -1.72
CA ILE A 55 1.90 -16.60 -1.00
C ILE A 55 0.76 -17.50 -1.49
N LYS A 56 -0.41 -16.93 -1.79
CA LYS A 56 -1.52 -17.71 -2.33
C LYS A 56 -1.22 -18.27 -3.71
N ASP A 57 -0.66 -17.45 -4.60
CA ASP A 57 -0.25 -17.87 -5.94
C ASP A 57 0.79 -19.02 -5.86
N GLU A 58 1.77 -18.93 -4.94
CA GLU A 58 2.77 -19.99 -4.72
C GLU A 58 2.13 -21.31 -4.28
N ASN A 59 1.25 -21.27 -3.27
CA ASN A 59 0.57 -22.48 -2.76
C ASN A 59 -0.33 -23.16 -3.80
N GLU A 60 -1.02 -22.39 -4.65
CA GLU A 60 -1.84 -22.93 -5.76
C GLU A 60 -0.97 -23.60 -6.84
N THR A 61 0.30 -23.23 -6.97
CA THR A 61 1.21 -23.81 -7.97
C THR A 61 1.87 -25.11 -7.48
N THR A 62 2.01 -25.28 -6.16
CA THR A 62 2.63 -26.46 -5.53
C THR A 62 1.65 -27.55 -5.11
N ALA A 63 0.34 -27.28 -5.18
CA ALA A 63 -0.74 -28.21 -4.84
C ALA A 63 -1.26 -28.96 -6.07
#